data_AF-A0A9E2I6B8-F1
#
_entry.id   AF-A0A9E2I6B8-F1
#
_cell.length_a   1.000
_cell.length_b   1.000
_cell.length_c   1.000
_cell.angle_alpha   90.00
_cell.angle_beta   90.00
_cell.angle_gamma   90.00
#
_symmetry.space_group_name_H-M   'P 1'
#
loop_
_entity.id
_entity.type
_entity.pdbx_description
1 polymer ?
#
loop_
_entity_poly.entity_id
_entity_poly.type
_entity_poly.pdbx_seq_one_letter_code
_entity_poly.pdbx_strand_id
1 'polypeptide(L)' 'MLPSFAEYCQLLADLPQQFPCIRTSDLRAYTIGKYIAEVEGQVVFDGGYVLSVWELLDLSTRTIRKYSYELDRHSARI' A
#
# COMPACT_ATOMS: atom_id res chain seq x y z
N MET A 1 5.22 -16.40 -0.88
CA MET A 1 6.30 -15.39 -0.90
C MET A 1 5.81 -14.20 -1.70
N LEU A 2 6.21 -13.00 -1.29
CA LEU A 2 6.01 -11.79 -2.08
C LEU A 2 6.81 -11.88 -3.39
N PRO A 3 6.39 -11.14 -4.44
CA PRO A 3 7.19 -10.95 -5.63
C PRO A 3 8.52 -10.23 -5.30
N SER A 4 9.38 -10.02 -6.30
CA SER A 4 10.55 -9.15 -6.11
C SER A 4 10.13 -7.74 -5.70
N PHE A 5 11.03 -6.98 -5.08
CA PHE A 5 10.70 -5.63 -4.64
C PHE A 5 10.25 -4.73 -5.81
N ALA A 6 10.88 -4.87 -6.98
CA ALA A 6 10.50 -4.11 -8.18
C ALA A 6 9.09 -4.45 -8.66
N GLU A 7 8.75 -5.74 -8.69
CA GLU A 7 7.40 -6.21 -9.03
C GLU A 7 6.36 -5.78 -7.99
N TYR A 8 6.74 -5.73 -6.70
CA TYR A 8 5.87 -5.23 -5.64
C TYR A 8 5.58 -3.73 -5.83
N CYS A 9 6.61 -2.93 -6.12
CA CYS A 9 6.43 -1.50 -6.45
C CYS A 9 5.53 -1.31 -7.67
N GLN A 10 5.68 -2.14 -8.70
CA GLN A 10 4.81 -2.10 -9.88
C GLN A 10 3.36 -2.43 -9.51
N LEU A 11 3.14 -3.45 -8.69
CA LEU A 11 1.81 -3.81 -8.21
C LEU A 11 1.14 -2.64 -7.48
N LEU A 12 1.85 -1.94 -6.60
CA LEU A 12 1.31 -0.78 -5.89
C LEU A 12 0.91 0.37 -6.85
N ALA A 13 1.74 0.63 -7.86
CA ALA A 13 1.49 1.65 -8.86
C ALA A 13 0.27 1.33 -9.75
N ASP A 14 0.04 0.04 -10.02
CA ASP A 14 -1.02 -0.41 -10.91
C ASP A 14 -2.39 -0.55 -10.21
N LEU A 15 -2.45 -0.39 -8.88
CA LEU A 15 -3.69 -0.57 -8.11
C LEU A 15 -4.90 0.21 -8.68
N PRO A 16 -4.80 1.51 -8.99
CA PRO A 16 -5.94 2.25 -9.56
C PRO A 16 -6.35 1.76 -10.96
N GLN A 17 -5.41 1.23 -11.75
CA GLN A 17 -5.71 0.68 -13.08
C GLN A 17 -6.40 -0.68 -13.00
N GLN A 18 -6.03 -1.50 -12.00
CA GLN A 18 -6.55 -2.85 -11.82
C GLN A 18 -7.92 -2.88 -11.11
N PHE A 19 -8.17 -1.92 -10.21
CA PHE A 19 -9.38 -1.90 -9.38
C PHE A 19 -10.15 -0.58 -9.58
N PRO A 20 -11.24 -0.59 -10.38
CA PRO A 20 -12.00 0.62 -10.68
C PRO A 20 -12.61 1.34 -9.47
N CYS A 21 -12.76 0.65 -8.32
CA CYS A 21 -13.24 1.26 -7.08
C CYS A 21 -12.18 2.11 -6.37
N ILE A 22 -10.91 2.04 -6.78
CA ILE A 22 -9.83 2.88 -6.27
C ILE A 22 -9.80 4.16 -7.11
N ARG A 23 -10.11 5.28 -6.46
CA ARG A 23 -10.08 6.61 -7.09
C ARG A 23 -8.65 7.13 -7.21
N THR A 24 -7.87 7.00 -6.14
CA THR A 24 -6.45 7.38 -6.10
C THR A 24 -5.69 6.50 -5.12
N SER A 25 -4.42 6.24 -5.40
CA SER A 25 -3.47 5.61 -4.49
C SER A 25 -2.21 6.46 -4.49
N ASP A 26 -1.71 6.79 -3.30
CA ASP A 26 -0.39 7.41 -3.15
C ASP A 26 0.62 6.49 -2.44
N LEU A 27 0.30 5.19 -2.36
CA LEU A 27 1.16 4.18 -1.80
C LEU A 27 2.56 4.25 -2.43
N ARG A 28 3.56 4.28 -1.56
CA ARG A 28 4.98 4.28 -1.92
C ARG A 28 5.66 3.15 -1.19
N ALA A 29 6.64 2.55 -1.86
CA ALA A 29 7.55 1.61 -1.25
C ALA A 29 8.98 2.12 -1.42
N TYR A 30 9.77 2.07 -0.35
CA TYR A 30 11.18 2.48 -0.38
C TYR A 30 12.02 1.61 0.55
N THR A 31 13.28 1.41 0.19
CA THR A 31 14.23 0.63 1.00
C THR A 31 14.77 1.47 2.15
N ILE A 32 14.69 0.95 3.38
CA ILE A 32 15.28 1.58 4.59
C ILE A 32 16.53 0.81 5.08
N GLY A 33 16.93 -0.23 4.36
CA GLY A 33 18.16 -0.98 4.58
C GLY A 33 18.38 -2.00 3.47
N LYS A 34 19.50 -2.75 3.54
CA LYS A 34 19.88 -3.70 2.48
C LYS A 34 18.80 -4.77 2.18
N TYR A 35 18.06 -5.18 3.21
CA TYR A 35 17.04 -6.23 3.11
C TYR A 35 15.70 -5.81 3.69
N ILE A 36 15.50 -4.52 3.97
CA ILE A 36 14.28 -4.03 4.60
C ILE A 36 13.71 -2.90 3.74
N ALA A 37 12.43 -2.99 3.47
CA ALA A 37 11.66 -1.91 2.84
C ALA A 37 10.43 -1.58 3.67
N GLU A 38 9.98 -0.36 3.50
CA GLU A 38 8.76 0.15 4.10
C GLU A 38 7.79 0.51 2.97
N VAL A 39 6.51 0.27 3.22
CA VAL A 39 5.40 0.66 2.35
C VAL A 39 4.49 1.53 3.17
N GLU A 40 4.14 2.71 2.66
CA GLU A 40 3.21 3.60 3.34
C GLU A 40 2.40 4.43 2.36
N GLY A 41 1.26 4.91 2.84
CA GLY A 41 0.39 5.84 2.13
C GLY A 41 -1.07 5.50 2.32
N GLN A 42 -1.90 5.99 1.39
CA GLN A 42 -3.33 5.88 1.41
C GLN A 42 -3.88 5.41 0.07
N VAL A 43 -4.95 4.62 0.15
CA VAL A 43 -5.80 4.26 -0.97
C VAL A 43 -7.18 4.86 -0.73
N VAL A 44 -7.61 5.74 -1.63
CA VAL A 44 -8.92 6.38 -1.59
C VAL A 44 -9.86 5.63 -2.51
N PHE A 45 -10.97 5.16 -1.97
CA PHE A 45 -11.99 4.43 -2.72
C PHE A 45 -13.20 5.30 -3.03
N ASP A 46 -13.97 4.85 -4.02
CA ASP A 46 -15.32 5.32 -4.23
C ASP A 46 -16.18 5.13 -2.96
N GLY A 47 -17.09 6.07 -2.71
CA GLY A 47 -17.93 6.04 -1.51
C GLY A 47 -17.30 6.69 -0.26
N GLY A 48 -16.13 7.33 -0.41
CA GLY A 48 -15.50 8.15 0.63
C GLY A 48 -14.72 7.35 1.67
N TYR A 49 -14.29 6.13 1.32
CA TYR A 49 -13.42 5.33 2.18
C TYR A 49 -11.95 5.64 1.90
N VAL A 50 -11.13 5.65 2.94
CA VAL A 50 -9.69 5.83 2.88
C VAL A 50 -9.04 4.71 3.68
N LEU A 51 -8.19 3.93 3.02
CA LEU A 51 -7.35 2.93 3.67
C LEU A 51 -5.96 3.51 3.86
N SER A 52 -5.56 3.73 5.10
CA SER A 52 -4.17 4.02 5.46
C SER A 52 -3.41 2.70 5.58
N VAL A 53 -2.27 2.62 4.90
CA VAL A 53 -1.44 1.42 4.81
C VAL A 53 -0.07 1.73 5.38
N TRP A 54 0.44 0.81 6.18
CA TRP A 54 1.84 0.76 6.57
C TRP A 54 2.32 -0.69 6.59
N GLU A 55 3.43 -1.00 5.95
CA GLU A 55 4.03 -2.34 5.92
C GLU A 55 5.55 -2.27 6.10
N LEU A 56 6.10 -3.25 6.79
CA LEU A 56 7.54 -3.48 6.90
C LEU A 56 7.89 -4.81 6.24
N LEU A 57 8.66 -4.77 5.17
CA LEU A 57 9.02 -5.91 4.34
C LEU A 57 10.40 -6.45 4.67
N ASP A 58 10.55 -7.77 4.61
CA ASP A 58 11.83 -8.46 4.48
C ASP A 58 12.04 -8.84 3.02
N LEU A 59 13.04 -8.22 2.39
CA LEU A 59 13.36 -8.46 0.98
C LEU A 59 14.16 -9.74 0.76
N SER A 60 14.83 -10.25 1.80
CA SER A 60 15.63 -11.49 1.69
C SER A 60 14.74 -12.73 1.70
N THR A 61 13.70 -12.73 2.54
CA THR A 61 12.72 -13.82 2.63
C THR A 61 11.45 -13.55 1.81
N ARG A 62 11.31 -12.34 1.25
CA ARG A 62 10.13 -11.87 0.50
C ARG A 62 8.85 -12.04 1.31
N THR A 63 8.80 -11.42 2.48
CA THR A 63 7.67 -11.50 3.43
C THR A 63 7.37 -10.17 4.08
N ILE A 64 6.10 -9.94 4.44
CA ILE A 64 5.70 -8.84 5.32
C ILE A 64 6.05 -9.23 6.77
N ARG A 65 6.92 -8.47 7.43
CA ARG A 65 7.30 -8.68 8.85
C ARG A 65 6.29 -8.06 9.81
N LYS A 66 5.81 -6.86 9.48
CA LYS A 66 4.81 -6.12 10.26
C LYS A 66 3.93 -5.34 9.29
N TYR A 67 2.68 -5.09 9.69
CA TYR A 67 1.76 -4.29 8.93
C TYR A 67 0.75 -3.61 9.85
N SER A 68 0.20 -2.51 9.39
CA SER A 68 -0.97 -1.84 9.94
C SER A 68 -1.85 -1.37 8.79
N TYR A 69 -3.15 -1.62 8.92
CA TYR A 69 -4.14 -1.15 7.96
C TYR A 69 -5.29 -0.53 8.73
N GLU A 70 -5.62 0.72 8.42
CA GLU A 70 -6.72 1.44 9.05
C GLU A 70 -7.68 1.92 7.97
N LEU A 71 -8.94 1.55 8.09
CA LEU A 71 -9.99 1.94 7.14
C LEU A 71 -10.90 2.96 7.79
N ASP A 72 -10.87 4.17 7.25
CA ASP A 72 -11.76 5.26 7.64
C ASP A 72 -12.81 5.50 6.57
N ARG A 73 -13.96 6.02 7.00
CA ARG A 73 -14.94 6.62 6.11
C ARG A 73 -14.95 8.10 6.37
N HIS A 74 -14.57 8.89 5.37
CA HIS A 74 -14.74 10.33 5.39
C HIS A 74 -16.25 10.61 5.32
N SER A 75 -16.90 10.65 6.48
CA SER A 75 -18.25 11.18 6.60
C SER A 75 -18.14 12.67 6.30
N ALA A 76 -18.61 13.07 5.11
CA ALA A 76 -18.93 14.46 4.86
C ALA A 76 -19.87 14.88 6.01
N ARG A 77 -19.39 15.76 6.90
CA ARG A 77 -20.28 16.49 7.80
C ARG A 77 -21.18 17.33 6.88
N ILE A 78 -22.44 16.90 6.78
CA ILE A 78 -23.53 17.66 6.18
C ILE A 78 -23.82 18.85 7.11
#